data_AF-A0A443Q3W0-F1
#
_entry.id   AF-A0A443Q3W0-F1
#
_cell.length_a   1.000
_cell.length_b   1.000
_cell.length_c   1.000
_cell.angle_alpha   90.00
_cell.angle_beta   90.00
_cell.angle_gamma   90.00
#
_symmetry.space_group_name_H-M   'P 1'
#
loop_
_entity.id
_entity.type
_entity.pdbx_description
1 polymer ?
#
loop_
_entity_poly.entity_id
_entity_poly.type
_entity_poly.pdbx_seq_one_letter_code
_entity_poly.pdbx_strand_id
1 'polypeptide(L)'
;MRKNGKVPLQINDGEIAPCCENASMFTTRVSWIIKQYCDMSYARWSAVPQAKKEELIARVKSDFVFDWERENHRLTVTKQLRKRFNSFHHDLHKIYLKYGSHEEALANGTSLVDPLVWVKLCGRWGSDEFKKMSAQNREN
;
A
#
# COMPACT_ATOMS: atom_id res chain seq x y z
N MET A 1 2.81 6.74 21.23
CA MET A 1 4.04 5.93 21.02
C MET A 1 3.87 4.61 21.74
N ARG A 2 4.25 3.46 21.14
CA ARG A 2 4.16 2.16 21.83
C ARG A 2 5.15 2.15 23.01
N LYS A 3 4.72 1.64 24.16
CA LYS A 3 5.52 1.52 25.41
C LYS A 3 6.53 0.37 25.40
N ASN A 4 6.57 -0.44 24.33
CA ASN A 4 7.44 -1.61 24.20
C ASN A 4 8.43 -1.35 23.07
N GLY A 5 9.70 -1.75 23.25
CA GLY A 5 10.79 -1.53 22.31
C GLY A 5 10.54 -2.09 20.89
N LYS A 6 11.45 -1.81 19.97
CA LYS A 6 11.36 -2.26 18.56
C LYS A 6 11.26 -3.79 18.48
N VAL A 7 10.45 -4.29 17.56
CA VAL A 7 10.19 -5.73 17.41
C VAL A 7 11.21 -6.37 16.45
N PRO A 8 11.91 -7.45 16.82
CA PRO A 8 12.80 -8.14 15.90
C PRO A 8 12.05 -8.71 14.69
N LEU A 9 12.56 -8.46 13.49
CA LEU A 9 12.05 -9.02 12.24
C LEU A 9 13.14 -9.89 11.62
N GLN A 10 13.03 -11.21 11.82
CA GLN A 10 13.98 -12.15 11.26
C GLN A 10 13.68 -12.41 9.79
N ILE A 11 14.70 -12.26 8.95
CA ILE A 11 14.69 -12.54 7.52
C ILE A 11 15.96 -13.35 7.25
N ASN A 12 15.79 -14.60 6.84
CA ASN A 12 16.91 -15.50 6.57
C ASN A 12 17.69 -15.07 5.32
N ASP A 13 18.94 -15.48 5.23
CA ASP A 13 19.78 -15.16 4.07
C ASP A 13 19.22 -15.81 2.80
N GLY A 14 19.25 -15.06 1.70
CA GLY A 14 18.60 -15.45 0.44
C GLY A 14 17.07 -15.28 0.41
N GLU A 15 16.41 -15.13 1.56
CA GLU A 15 14.96 -15.01 1.65
C GLU A 15 14.49 -13.56 1.58
N ILE A 16 13.34 -13.34 0.93
CA ILE A 16 12.70 -12.02 0.79
C ILE A 16 11.34 -11.95 1.49
N ALA A 17 11.18 -12.76 2.53
CA ALA A 17 10.01 -12.81 3.40
C ALA A 17 10.45 -13.01 4.86
N PRO A 18 9.75 -12.42 5.84
CA PRO A 18 10.02 -12.69 7.24
C PRO A 18 9.66 -14.13 7.59
N CYS A 19 10.52 -14.80 8.36
CA CYS A 19 10.36 -16.21 8.73
C CYS A 19 9.99 -16.42 10.20
N CYS A 20 9.62 -15.36 10.91
CA CYS A 20 9.38 -15.38 12.36
C CYS A 20 7.90 -15.19 12.73
N GLU A 21 7.57 -15.48 13.99
CA GLU A 21 6.25 -15.24 14.59
C GLU A 21 5.76 -13.79 14.44
N ASN A 22 6.69 -12.83 14.32
CA ASN A 22 6.40 -11.41 14.11
C ASN A 22 5.99 -11.07 12.66
N ALA A 23 6.01 -12.02 11.71
CA ALA A 23 5.68 -11.77 10.30
C ALA A 23 4.26 -11.23 10.10
N SER A 24 3.29 -11.74 10.88
CA SER A 24 1.90 -11.26 10.86
C SER A 24 1.81 -9.82 11.41
N MET A 25 2.53 -9.53 12.49
CA MET A 25 2.59 -8.17 13.06
C MET A 25 3.23 -7.19 12.09
N PHE A 26 4.33 -7.57 11.44
CA PHE A 26 4.99 -6.79 10.40
C PHE A 26 4.03 -6.47 9.26
N THR A 27 3.34 -7.49 8.75
CA THR A 27 2.35 -7.33 7.69
C THR A 27 1.23 -6.35 8.07
N THR A 28 0.67 -6.52 9.27
CA THR A 28 -0.43 -5.68 9.77
C THR A 28 0.05 -4.25 9.94
N ARG A 29 1.25 -4.06 10.48
CA ARG A 29 1.82 -2.75 10.73
C ARG A 29 2.17 -2.01 9.44
N VAL A 30 2.77 -2.69 8.46
CA VAL A 30 3.03 -2.10 7.13
C VAL A 30 1.72 -1.70 6.45
N SER A 31 0.68 -2.52 6.55
CA SER A 31 -0.65 -2.17 6.02
C SER A 31 -1.19 -0.90 6.65
N TRP A 32 -1.07 -0.75 7.97
CA TRP A 32 -1.46 0.45 8.68
C TRP A 32 -0.62 1.67 8.27
N ILE A 33 0.70 1.52 8.16
CA ILE A 33 1.59 2.61 7.70
C ILE A 33 1.17 3.12 6.32
N ILE A 34 0.90 2.21 5.37
CA ILE A 34 0.41 2.58 4.04
C ILE A 34 -0.91 3.35 4.13
N LYS A 35 -1.89 2.82 4.85
CA LYS A 35 -3.23 3.43 4.96
C LYS A 35 -3.21 4.81 5.62
N GLN A 36 -2.24 5.08 6.49
CA GLN A 36 -2.19 6.33 7.26
C GLN A 36 -1.29 7.39 6.65
N TYR A 37 -0.17 7.00 6.02
CA TYR A 37 0.87 7.96 5.63
C TYR A 37 1.15 8.00 4.13
N CYS A 38 0.67 7.02 3.36
CA CYS A 38 0.85 7.03 1.92
C CYS A 38 -0.36 7.69 1.26
N ASP A 39 -0.09 8.65 0.37
CA ASP A 39 -1.13 9.28 -0.45
C ASP A 39 -1.60 8.30 -1.52
N MET A 40 -2.87 7.88 -1.43
CA MET A 40 -3.47 6.94 -2.38
C MET A 40 -3.87 7.61 -3.70
N SER A 41 -3.64 8.91 -3.90
CA SER A 41 -3.87 9.56 -5.19
C SER A 41 -2.86 9.15 -6.26
N TYR A 42 -1.69 8.62 -5.86
CA TYR A 42 -0.71 8.08 -6.80
C TYR A 42 -1.26 6.84 -7.52
N ALA A 43 -1.19 6.83 -8.84
CA ALA A 43 -1.78 5.76 -9.64
C ALA A 43 -1.12 4.36 -9.45
N ARG A 44 0.15 4.34 -9.07
CA ARG A 44 0.98 3.14 -8.95
C ARG A 44 2.16 3.41 -8.02
N TRP A 45 2.67 2.36 -7.38
CA TRP A 45 3.80 2.47 -6.46
C TRP A 45 5.05 3.13 -7.09
N SER A 46 5.29 2.89 -8.39
CA SER A 46 6.42 3.52 -9.08
C SER A 46 6.27 5.05 -9.21
N ALA A 47 5.04 5.57 -9.22
CA ALA A 47 4.76 7.01 -9.27
C ALA A 47 4.91 7.70 -7.90
N VAL A 48 4.97 6.94 -6.80
CA VAL A 48 5.21 7.51 -5.47
C VAL A 48 6.64 8.06 -5.41
N PRO A 49 6.85 9.34 -5.05
CA PRO A 49 8.18 9.94 -4.96
C PRO A 49 9.10 9.18 -4.01
N GLN A 50 10.39 9.14 -4.35
CA GLN A 50 11.38 8.40 -3.58
C GLN A 50 11.47 8.88 -2.12
N ALA A 51 11.46 10.19 -1.88
CA ALA A 51 11.43 10.77 -0.53
C ALA A 51 10.23 10.29 0.31
N LYS A 52 9.07 10.06 -0.32
CA LYS A 52 7.89 9.53 0.36
C LYS A 52 8.03 8.03 0.66
N LYS A 53 8.66 7.26 -0.22
CA LYS A 53 9.00 5.85 0.05
C LYS A 53 9.96 5.75 1.24
N GLU A 54 10.95 6.62 1.30
CA GLU A 54 11.92 6.70 2.40
C GLU A 54 11.26 7.05 3.73
N GLU A 55 10.30 7.98 3.74
CA GLU A 55 9.51 8.29 4.94
C GLU A 55 8.75 7.06 5.46
N LEU A 56 8.13 6.28 4.56
CA LEU A 56 7.43 5.04 4.91
C LEU A 56 8.40 3.97 5.44
N ILE A 57 9.58 3.84 4.82
CA ILE A 57 10.64 2.94 5.28
C ILE A 57 11.13 3.36 6.68
N ALA A 58 11.35 4.65 6.93
CA ALA A 58 11.77 5.16 8.22
C ALA A 58 10.76 4.80 9.33
N ARG A 59 9.46 4.83 9.02
CA ARG A 59 8.40 4.36 9.93
C ARG A 59 8.51 2.88 10.25
N VAL A 60 8.75 2.04 9.23
CA VAL A 60 8.99 0.61 9.44
C VAL A 60 10.24 0.38 10.30
N LYS A 61 11.34 1.09 10.05
CA LYS A 61 12.58 1.06 10.86
C LYS A 61 12.40 1.57 12.30
N SER A 62 11.36 2.38 12.54
CA SER A 62 11.02 2.83 13.89
C SER A 62 10.29 1.75 14.69
N ASP A 63 9.59 0.84 14.02
CA ASP A 63 8.77 -0.20 14.68
C ASP A 63 9.49 -1.55 14.77
N PHE A 64 10.40 -1.85 13.83
CA PHE A 64 11.07 -3.15 13.72
C PHE A 64 12.59 -3.03 13.71
N VAL A 65 13.27 -4.10 14.18
CA VAL A 65 14.72 -4.29 14.07
C VAL A 65 15.01 -5.28 12.95
N PHE A 66 15.80 -4.86 11.97
CA PHE A 66 16.33 -5.66 10.86
C PHE A 66 17.59 -4.98 10.33
N ASP A 67 18.38 -5.70 9.54
CA ASP A 67 19.65 -5.22 9.00
C ASP A 67 19.42 -4.49 7.66
N TRP A 68 19.44 -3.16 7.68
CA TRP A 68 19.21 -2.37 6.47
C TRP A 68 20.36 -2.42 5.47
N GLU A 69 21.56 -2.83 5.91
CA GLU A 69 22.73 -2.96 5.03
C GLU A 69 22.64 -4.24 4.18
N ARG A 70 21.80 -5.21 4.58
CA ARG A 70 21.51 -6.40 3.79
C ARG A 70 20.45 -6.15 2.71
N GLU A 71 20.77 -6.59 1.48
CA GLU A 71 19.88 -6.42 0.33
C GLU A 71 18.53 -7.13 0.49
N ASN A 72 18.54 -8.39 0.94
CA ASN A 72 17.31 -9.18 1.12
C ASN A 72 16.36 -8.56 2.16
N HIS A 73 16.90 -7.88 3.18
CA HIS A 73 16.11 -7.12 4.16
C HIS A 73 15.47 -5.88 3.52
N ARG A 74 16.24 -5.10 2.74
CA ARG A 74 15.70 -3.96 1.97
C ARG A 74 14.61 -4.40 1.01
N LEU A 75 14.82 -5.50 0.29
CA LEU A 75 13.84 -6.07 -0.64
C LEU A 75 12.58 -6.53 0.08
N THR A 76 12.70 -7.17 1.24
CA THR A 76 11.55 -7.61 2.03
C THR A 76 10.66 -6.42 2.42
N VAL A 77 11.25 -5.36 2.96
CA VAL A 77 10.50 -4.17 3.39
C VAL A 77 9.86 -3.45 2.20
N THR A 78 10.62 -3.20 1.14
CA THR A 78 10.14 -2.48 -0.05
C THR A 78 9.08 -3.26 -0.81
N LYS A 79 9.25 -4.58 -0.96
CA LYS A 79 8.26 -5.49 -1.56
C LYS A 79 6.97 -5.49 -0.75
N GLN A 80 7.05 -5.53 0.59
CA GLN A 80 5.85 -5.51 1.42
C GLN A 80 5.10 -4.18 1.35
N LEU A 81 5.81 -3.04 1.38
CA LEU A 81 5.20 -1.72 1.19
C LEU A 81 4.45 -1.64 -0.16
N ARG A 82 5.11 -2.03 -1.25
CA ARG A 82 4.49 -2.10 -2.59
C ARG A 82 3.27 -3.01 -2.61
N LYS A 83 3.37 -4.21 -2.03
CA LYS A 83 2.27 -5.17 -1.98
C LYS A 83 1.06 -4.58 -1.25
N ARG A 84 1.27 -3.92 -0.12
CA ARG A 84 0.18 -3.32 0.68
C ARG A 84 -0.41 -2.08 0.03
N PHE A 85 0.40 -1.26 -0.64
CA PHE A 85 -0.09 -0.18 -1.49
C PHE A 85 -1.05 -0.70 -2.57
N ASN A 86 -0.62 -1.69 -3.36
CA ASN A 86 -1.44 -2.25 -4.43
C ASN A 86 -2.71 -2.93 -3.89
N SER A 87 -2.61 -3.66 -2.78
CA SER A 87 -3.76 -4.29 -2.14
C SER A 87 -4.79 -3.25 -1.70
N PHE A 88 -4.34 -2.12 -1.13
CA PHE A 88 -5.27 -1.10 -0.67
C PHE A 88 -5.95 -0.37 -1.83
N HIS A 89 -5.23 -0.07 -2.91
CA HIS A 89 -5.85 0.39 -4.15
C HIS A 89 -6.91 -0.58 -4.69
N HIS A 90 -6.62 -1.88 -4.64
CA HIS A 90 -7.58 -2.88 -5.08
C HIS A 90 -8.85 -2.87 -4.21
N ASP A 91 -8.71 -2.77 -2.88
CA ASP A 91 -9.84 -2.67 -1.96
C ASP A 91 -10.68 -1.42 -2.22
N LEU A 92 -10.05 -0.27 -2.44
CA LEU A 92 -10.73 0.98 -2.81
C LEU A 92 -11.47 0.86 -4.15
N HIS A 93 -10.85 0.21 -5.14
CA HIS A 93 -11.51 -0.03 -6.43
C HIS A 93 -12.69 -1.00 -6.29
N LYS A 94 -12.62 -2.01 -5.41
CA LYS A 94 -13.79 -2.87 -5.11
C LYS A 94 -14.94 -2.07 -4.52
N ILE A 95 -14.66 -1.07 -3.67
CA ILE A 95 -15.70 -0.18 -3.13
C ILE A 95 -16.30 0.65 -4.26
N TYR A 96 -15.48 1.21 -5.14
CA TYR A 96 -15.94 1.96 -6.31
C TYR A 96 -16.90 1.14 -7.18
N LEU A 97 -16.56 -0.12 -7.47
CA LEU A 97 -17.38 -1.04 -8.27
C LEU A 97 -18.69 -1.48 -7.60
N LYS A 98 -18.89 -1.19 -6.30
CA LYS A 98 -20.17 -1.46 -5.62
C LYS A 98 -21.22 -0.38 -5.87
N TYR A 99 -20.81 0.82 -6.29
CA TYR A 99 -21.73 1.88 -6.68
C TYR A 99 -22.31 1.59 -8.06
N GLY A 100 -23.57 1.95 -8.28
CA GLY A 100 -24.28 1.73 -9.53
C GLY A 100 -23.85 2.68 -10.64
N SER A 101 -23.27 3.84 -10.30
CA SER A 101 -22.69 4.77 -11.27
C SER A 101 -21.44 5.49 -10.76
N HIS A 102 -20.73 6.14 -11.68
CA HIS A 102 -19.57 6.97 -11.35
C HIS A 102 -19.96 8.18 -10.50
N GLU A 103 -21.09 8.81 -10.82
CA GLU A 103 -21.66 9.96 -10.11
C GLU A 103 -22.06 9.57 -8.69
N GLU A 104 -22.63 8.39 -8.51
CA GLU A 104 -22.98 7.84 -7.20
C GLU A 104 -21.72 7.61 -6.34
N ALA A 105 -20.66 7.06 -6.94
CA ALA A 105 -19.38 6.86 -6.25
C ALA A 105 -18.76 8.19 -5.81
N LEU A 106 -18.82 9.24 -6.64
CA LEU A 106 -18.33 10.58 -6.31
C LEU A 106 -19.14 11.23 -5.18
N ALA A 107 -20.47 11.09 -5.20
CA ALA A 107 -21.35 11.69 -4.22
C ALA A 107 -21.23 11.04 -2.82
N ASN A 108 -21.12 9.70 -2.77
CA ASN A 108 -21.14 8.96 -1.51
C ASN A 108 -19.75 8.81 -0.86
N GLY A 109 -18.68 8.75 -1.66
CA GLY A 109 -17.32 8.69 -1.10
C GLY A 109 -16.94 7.37 -0.44
N THR A 110 -15.86 7.38 0.35
CA THR A 110 -15.51 6.29 1.28
C THR A 110 -14.82 6.88 2.50
N SER A 111 -14.97 6.24 3.67
CA SER A 111 -14.28 6.65 4.90
C SER A 111 -12.81 6.20 4.98
N LEU A 112 -12.35 5.39 4.01
CA LEU A 112 -11.01 4.81 4.03
C LEU A 112 -9.90 5.77 3.56
N VAL A 113 -10.26 6.83 2.84
CA VAL A 113 -9.32 7.85 2.34
C VAL A 113 -9.96 9.23 2.43
N ASP A 114 -9.15 10.27 2.32
CA ASP A 114 -9.63 11.64 2.21
C ASP A 114 -10.57 11.82 0.98
N PRO A 115 -11.65 12.60 1.09
CA PRO A 115 -12.58 12.82 -0.02
C PRO A 115 -11.91 13.32 -1.31
N LEU A 116 -10.90 14.19 -1.23
CA LEU A 116 -10.19 14.69 -2.42
C LEU A 116 -9.35 13.59 -3.07
N VAL A 117 -8.79 12.68 -2.27
CA VAL A 117 -8.09 11.49 -2.79
C VAL A 117 -9.09 10.55 -3.47
N TRP A 118 -10.25 10.33 -2.86
CA TRP A 118 -11.32 9.52 -3.46
C TRP A 118 -11.78 10.09 -4.81
N VAL A 119 -12.05 11.39 -4.92
CA VAL A 119 -12.44 12.03 -6.17
C VAL A 119 -11.39 11.81 -7.28
N LYS A 120 -10.09 11.96 -6.97
CA LYS A 120 -9.01 11.69 -7.93
C LYS A 120 -9.00 10.22 -8.38
N LEU A 121 -9.21 9.29 -7.45
CA LEU A 121 -9.28 7.86 -7.73
C LEU A 121 -10.48 7.52 -8.63
N CYS A 122 -11.67 8.03 -8.30
CA CYS A 122 -12.85 7.89 -9.12
C CYS A 122 -12.61 8.43 -10.52
N GLY A 123 -12.09 9.66 -10.66
CA GLY A 123 -11.81 10.27 -11.97
C GLY A 123 -10.90 9.38 -12.83
N ARG A 124 -9.88 8.77 -12.22
CA ARG A 124 -9.04 7.78 -12.91
C ARG A 124 -9.83 6.54 -13.33
N TRP A 125 -10.62 5.93 -12.44
CA TRP A 125 -11.37 4.72 -12.76
C TRP A 125 -12.52 4.95 -13.75
N GLY A 126 -13.07 6.16 -13.77
CA GLY A 126 -14.07 6.61 -14.73
C GLY A 126 -13.51 6.90 -16.13
N SER A 127 -12.19 7.15 -16.24
CA SER A 127 -11.52 7.41 -17.53
C SER A 127 -11.58 6.22 -18.48
N ASP A 128 -11.70 6.52 -19.77
CA ASP A 128 -11.77 5.50 -20.81
C ASP A 128 -10.47 4.72 -20.95
N GLU A 129 -9.32 5.36 -20.69
CA GLU A 129 -8.01 4.72 -20.66
C GLU A 129 -7.97 3.61 -19.59
N PHE A 130 -8.49 3.89 -18.40
CA PHE A 130 -8.51 2.89 -17.33
C PHE A 130 -9.48 1.76 -17.63
N LYS A 131 -10.66 2.05 -18.19
CA LYS A 131 -11.63 1.02 -18.60
C LYS A 131 -11.04 0.09 -19.68
N LYS A 132 -10.35 0.65 -20.68
CA LYS A 132 -9.65 -0.13 -21.73
C LYS A 132 -8.57 -1.04 -21.16
N MET A 133 -7.70 -0.51 -20.30
CA MET A 133 -6.65 -1.32 -19.64
C MET A 133 -7.25 -2.41 -18.73
N SER A 134 -8.35 -2.10 -18.03
CA SER A 134 -9.01 -3.08 -17.16
C SER A 134 -9.69 -4.20 -17.93
N ALA A 135 -10.20 -3.94 -19.14
CA ALA A 135 -10.79 -4.96 -20.00
C ALA A 135 -9.73 -5.93 -20.51
N GLN A 136 -8.61 -5.41 -21.02
CA GLN A 136 -7.48 -6.23 -21.51
C GLN A 136 -6.89 -7.16 -20.42
N ASN A 137 -6.81 -6.69 -19.18
CA ASN A 137 -6.31 -7.52 -18.06
C ASN A 137 -7.30 -8.61 -17.59
N ARG A 138 -8.57 -8.60 -18.04
CA ARG A 138 -9.54 -9.67 -17.77
C ARG A 138 -9.50 -10.78 -18.83
N GLU A 139 -8.91 -10.50 -19.98
CA GLU A 139 -8.79 -11.42 -21.13
C GLU A 139 -7.46 -12.19 -21.14
N ASN A 140 -6.47 -11.77 -20.33
CA ASN A 140 -5.20 -12.46 -20.08
C ASN A 140 -5.26 -13.30 -18.80
#